data_AF-M3J4N6-F1
#
_entry.id   AF-M3J4N6-F1
#
_cell.length_a   1.000
_cell.length_b   1.000
_cell.length_c   1.000
_cell.angle_alpha   90.00
_cell.angle_beta   90.00
_cell.angle_gamma   90.00
#
_symmetry.space_group_name_H-M   'P 1'
#
loop_
_entity.id
_entity.type
_entity.pdbx_description
1 polymer ?
#
loop_
_entity_poly.entity_id
_entity_poly.type
_entity_poly.pdbx_seq_one_letter_code
_entity_poly.pdbx_strand_id
1 'polypeptide(L)'
;MSEAVTSSEPNPLLIFATIATIISSIVGYYFLQQSKKNKPVLKPEEFQKFPLIEKIKVSHNSAIYRFGLPKSTDRLGLPIGQHISIGATINGKEIVRSYTPISTDDQLGHFDLLIKTYENGNISKHVGSKNIGEHIDIRGPKGFFTYTPNMVKSFGMIAGGTGIAPMYQIITAILKNSEDKTKIHLVYANVTETDILLKKELDDFALRHPDRFKIHYVLNEAPAGWKGSIGFVTPEIIDTHLPKASNETNLLLCGPPPMISAMKKAAVGLGFEKAKPVSKLGDQIFVF
;
A
#
# COMPACT_ATOMS: atom_id res chain seq x y z
N MET A 1 7.12 -0.69 -84.49
CA MET A 1 6.62 0.56 -83.89
C MET A 1 6.24 0.22 -82.46
N SER A 2 6.81 0.94 -81.50
CA SER A 2 6.83 0.68 -80.06
C SER A 2 5.42 0.49 -79.45
N GLU A 3 5.16 -0.65 -78.81
CA GLU A 3 4.03 -0.76 -77.87
C GLU A 3 4.44 -0.11 -76.54
N ALA A 4 3.79 1.00 -76.22
CA ALA A 4 4.00 1.70 -74.96
C ALA A 4 3.43 0.86 -73.81
N VAL A 5 4.30 0.40 -72.91
CA VAL A 5 3.90 -0.14 -71.62
C VAL A 5 3.33 1.01 -70.80
N THR A 6 2.00 1.15 -70.78
CA THR A 6 1.32 2.06 -69.86
C THR A 6 1.45 1.50 -68.45
N SER A 7 2.38 2.05 -67.67
CA SER A 7 2.45 1.84 -66.22
C SER A 7 1.18 2.40 -65.58
N SER A 8 0.29 1.55 -65.10
CA SER A 8 -0.86 1.97 -64.31
C SER A 8 -0.36 2.53 -62.98
N GLU A 9 -0.51 3.83 -62.76
CA GLU A 9 -0.18 4.42 -61.48
C GLU A 9 -1.10 3.84 -60.39
N PRO A 10 -0.54 3.40 -59.25
CA PRO A 10 -1.31 2.76 -58.21
C PRO A 10 -2.33 3.73 -57.60
N ASN A 11 -3.57 3.26 -57.44
CA ASN A 11 -4.68 4.06 -56.94
C ASN A 11 -4.34 4.65 -55.56
N PRO A 12 -4.33 5.99 -55.40
CA PRO A 12 -3.94 6.64 -54.16
C PRO A 12 -4.80 6.20 -52.96
N LEU A 13 -6.10 5.93 -53.16
CA LEU A 13 -6.97 5.39 -52.09
C LEU A 13 -6.49 4.02 -51.60
N LEU A 14 -6.03 3.15 -52.51
CA LEU A 14 -5.52 1.83 -52.15
C LEU A 14 -4.22 1.95 -51.36
N ILE A 15 -3.33 2.87 -51.75
CA ILE A 15 -2.08 3.14 -51.02
C ILE A 15 -2.40 3.66 -49.61
N PHE A 16 -3.28 4.65 -49.48
CA PHE A 16 -3.70 5.19 -48.18
C PHE A 16 -4.34 4.14 -47.28
N ALA A 17 -5.24 3.31 -47.81
CA ALA A 17 -5.86 2.22 -47.06
C ALA A 17 -4.83 1.20 -46.57
N THR A 18 -3.84 0.86 -47.41
CA THR A 18 -2.78 -0.09 -47.06
C THR A 18 -1.88 0.48 -45.95
N ILE A 19 -1.46 1.74 -46.07
CA ILE A 19 -0.65 2.43 -45.04
C ILE A 19 -1.43 2.53 -43.71
N ALA A 20 -2.70 2.92 -43.75
CA ALA A 20 -3.53 3.03 -42.55
C ALA A 20 -3.70 1.68 -41.82
N THR A 21 -3.83 0.59 -42.58
CA THR A 21 -3.95 -0.77 -42.02
C THR A 21 -2.64 -1.23 -41.37
N ILE A 22 -1.51 -0.95 -42.00
CA ILE A 22 -0.17 -1.24 -41.44
C ILE A 22 0.06 -0.46 -40.15
N ILE A 23 -0.21 0.85 -40.15
CA ILE A 23 -0.08 1.70 -38.95
C ILE A 23 -0.98 1.17 -37.83
N SER A 24 -2.25 0.89 -38.12
CA SER A 24 -3.20 0.37 -37.12
C SER A 24 -2.75 -0.98 -36.54
N SER A 25 -2.16 -1.84 -37.38
CA SER A 25 -1.61 -3.13 -36.95
C SER A 25 -0.36 -2.98 -36.09
N ILE A 26 0.55 -2.07 -36.43
CA ILE A 26 1.76 -1.76 -35.64
C ILE A 26 1.35 -1.15 -34.30
N VAL A 27 0.42 -0.20 -34.31
CA VAL A 27 -0.11 0.45 -33.11
C VAL A 27 -0.82 -0.58 -32.23
N GLY A 28 -1.68 -1.43 -32.81
CA GLY A 28 -2.34 -2.52 -32.09
C GLY A 28 -1.34 -3.53 -31.51
N TYR A 29 -0.31 -3.90 -32.26
CA TYR A 29 0.76 -4.79 -31.80
C TYR A 29 1.59 -4.16 -30.67
N TYR A 30 1.91 -2.87 -30.78
CA TYR A 30 2.60 -2.11 -29.74
C TYR A 30 1.77 -2.05 -28.46
N PHE A 31 0.47 -1.76 -28.55
CA PHE A 31 -0.45 -1.77 -27.40
C PHE A 31 -0.61 -3.17 -26.80
N LEU A 32 -0.68 -4.22 -27.61
CA LEU A 32 -0.71 -5.61 -27.13
C LEU A 32 0.58 -6.02 -26.41
N GLN A 33 1.75 -5.60 -26.93
CA GLN A 33 3.02 -5.81 -26.24
C GLN A 33 3.11 -5.02 -24.93
N GLN A 34 2.65 -3.76 -24.92
CA GLN A 34 2.64 -2.92 -23.73
C GLN A 34 1.69 -3.48 -22.66
N SER A 35 0.53 -3.99 -23.06
CA SER A 35 -0.42 -4.69 -22.19
C SER A 35 0.18 -5.99 -21.61
N LYS A 36 0.92 -6.78 -22.41
CA LYS A 36 1.64 -7.98 -21.93
C LYS A 36 2.77 -7.65 -20.96
N LYS A 37 3.48 -6.54 -21.14
CA LYS A 37 4.53 -6.06 -20.20
C LYS A 37 3.98 -5.62 -18.84
N ASN A 38 2.69 -5.27 -18.77
CA ASN A 38 2.10 -4.61 -17.60
C ASN A 38 1.17 -5.50 -16.77
N LYS A 39 1.17 -6.82 -16.98
CA LYS A 39 0.31 -7.74 -16.20
C LYS A 39 0.73 -7.75 -14.73
N PRO A 40 -0.21 -7.54 -13.78
CA PRO A 40 0.03 -7.73 -12.36
C PRO A 40 0.59 -9.13 -12.07
N VAL A 41 1.58 -9.22 -11.18
CA VAL A 41 2.17 -10.52 -10.79
C VAL A 41 1.23 -11.29 -9.87
N LEU A 42 0.52 -10.58 -9.00
CA LEU A 42 -0.35 -11.14 -7.99
C LEU A 42 -1.59 -11.85 -8.58
N LYS A 43 -1.87 -13.05 -8.08
CA LYS A 43 -3.10 -13.81 -8.36
C LYS A 43 -4.01 -13.85 -7.12
N PRO A 44 -5.29 -13.43 -7.22
CA PRO A 44 -6.14 -13.29 -6.03
C PRO A 44 -6.40 -14.61 -5.30
N GLU A 45 -6.61 -15.69 -6.05
CA GLU A 45 -7.08 -16.96 -5.47
C GLU A 45 -5.97 -18.03 -5.35
N GLU A 46 -4.83 -17.82 -6.01
CA GLU A 46 -3.74 -18.80 -6.05
C GLU A 46 -2.54 -18.33 -5.22
N PHE A 47 -2.04 -19.20 -4.35
CA PHE A 47 -0.76 -18.96 -3.68
C PHE A 47 0.40 -19.14 -4.67
N GLN A 48 1.27 -18.13 -4.70
CA GLN A 48 2.47 -18.03 -5.51
C GLN A 48 3.69 -17.93 -4.60
N LYS A 49 4.80 -18.55 -5.01
CA LYS A 49 6.05 -18.56 -4.25
C LYS A 49 6.92 -17.36 -4.62
N PHE A 50 7.40 -16.64 -3.62
CA PHE A 50 8.33 -15.53 -3.79
C PHE A 50 9.58 -15.73 -2.92
N PRO A 51 10.80 -15.71 -3.50
CA PRO A 51 12.03 -15.90 -2.75
C PRO A 51 12.39 -14.66 -1.94
N LEU A 52 12.83 -14.85 -0.70
CA LEU A 52 13.49 -13.81 0.09
C LEU A 52 14.86 -13.53 -0.53
N ILE A 53 15.08 -12.31 -1.01
CA ILE A 53 16.35 -11.92 -1.65
C ILE A 53 17.19 -11.00 -0.76
N GLU A 54 16.57 -10.31 0.19
CA GLU A 54 17.28 -9.44 1.13
C GLU A 54 16.51 -9.34 2.46
N LYS A 55 17.25 -9.20 3.57
CA LYS A 55 16.71 -9.00 4.91
C LYS A 55 17.45 -7.86 5.60
N ILE A 56 16.75 -6.77 5.87
CA ILE A 56 17.33 -5.55 6.47
C ILE A 56 16.79 -5.42 7.89
N LYS A 57 17.66 -5.53 8.89
CA LYS A 57 17.28 -5.39 10.30
C LYS A 57 16.90 -3.93 10.59
N VAL A 58 15.73 -3.71 11.17
CA VAL A 58 15.21 -2.37 11.53
C VAL A 58 15.32 -2.13 13.04
N SER A 59 14.92 -3.12 13.84
CA SER A 59 15.01 -3.05 15.31
C SER A 59 15.35 -4.42 15.91
N HIS A 60 15.22 -4.56 17.24
CA HIS A 60 15.44 -5.82 17.95
C HIS A 60 14.47 -6.93 17.50
N ASN A 61 13.27 -6.58 17.06
CA ASN A 61 12.23 -7.53 16.64
C ASN A 61 11.53 -7.15 15.33
N SER A 62 12.07 -6.20 14.55
CA SER A 62 11.52 -5.86 13.23
C SER A 62 12.59 -5.85 12.15
N ALA A 63 12.18 -6.23 10.94
CA ALA A 63 13.02 -6.21 9.75
C ALA A 63 12.18 -5.96 8.51
N ILE A 64 12.83 -5.42 7.48
CA ILE A 64 12.30 -5.38 6.11
C ILE A 64 12.75 -6.66 5.41
N TYR A 65 11.79 -7.39 4.87
CA TYR A 65 11.99 -8.60 4.09
C TYR A 65 11.67 -8.28 2.64
N ARG A 66 12.68 -8.33 1.79
CA ARG A 66 12.56 -8.05 0.35
C ARG A 66 12.40 -9.36 -0.40
N PHE A 67 11.32 -9.46 -1.16
CA PHE A 67 11.00 -10.65 -1.94
C PHE A 67 11.11 -10.35 -3.43
N GLY A 68 11.77 -11.24 -4.17
CA GLY A 68 11.94 -11.10 -5.62
C GLY A 68 10.66 -11.43 -6.39
N LEU A 69 10.37 -10.65 -7.42
CA LEU A 69 9.32 -10.95 -8.41
C LEU A 69 9.89 -11.87 -9.52
N PRO A 70 9.04 -12.51 -10.35
CA PRO A 70 9.49 -13.44 -11.38
C PRO A 70 10.50 -12.84 -12.38
N LYS A 71 10.38 -11.55 -12.69
CA LYS A 71 11.35 -10.80 -13.50
C LYS A 71 11.71 -9.49 -12.84
N SER A 72 12.93 -9.01 -13.09
CA SER A 72 13.42 -7.71 -12.61
C SER A 72 12.61 -6.51 -13.13
N THR A 73 11.87 -6.69 -14.22
CA THR A 73 11.00 -5.66 -14.82
C THR A 73 9.55 -5.73 -14.34
N ASP A 74 9.20 -6.75 -13.56
CA ASP A 74 7.82 -6.92 -13.10
C ASP A 74 7.51 -5.92 -11.98
N ARG A 75 6.24 -5.52 -11.88
CA ARG A 75 5.68 -4.82 -10.73
C ARG A 75 4.75 -5.78 -9.97
N LEU A 76 4.60 -5.58 -8.66
CA LEU A 76 3.73 -6.43 -7.85
C LEU A 76 2.28 -6.37 -8.36
N GLY A 77 1.79 -5.16 -8.68
CA GLY A 77 0.45 -4.93 -9.18
C GLY A 77 -0.59 -4.95 -8.05
N LEU A 78 -0.25 -4.32 -6.92
CA LEU A 78 -1.12 -4.21 -5.75
C LEU A 78 -1.82 -2.84 -5.75
N PRO A 79 -3.15 -2.77 -5.92
CA PRO A 79 -3.87 -1.51 -5.81
C PRO A 79 -3.65 -0.84 -4.44
N ILE A 80 -3.52 0.49 -4.44
CA ILE A 80 -3.27 1.26 -3.21
C ILE A 80 -4.44 1.11 -2.25
N GLY A 81 -4.17 0.70 -1.01
CA GLY A 81 -5.18 0.35 0.00
C GLY A 81 -5.47 -1.14 0.11
N GLN A 82 -4.98 -1.96 -0.83
CA GLN A 82 -5.08 -3.41 -0.74
C GLN A 82 -3.82 -4.02 -0.12
N HIS A 83 -3.93 -5.28 0.27
CA HIS A 83 -2.86 -6.04 0.91
C HIS A 83 -2.69 -7.41 0.25
N ILE A 84 -1.62 -8.11 0.62
CA ILE A 84 -1.39 -9.51 0.27
C ILE A 84 -1.72 -10.44 1.45
N SER A 85 -1.97 -11.71 1.16
CA SER A 85 -2.13 -12.77 2.16
C SER A 85 -0.94 -13.71 2.09
N ILE A 86 -0.21 -13.86 3.20
CA ILE A 86 0.83 -14.90 3.34
C ILE A 86 0.19 -16.14 3.96
N GLY A 87 0.36 -17.29 3.31
CA GLY A 87 -0.10 -18.59 3.78
C GLY A 87 1.07 -19.46 4.23
N ALA A 88 0.86 -20.27 5.27
CA ALA A 88 1.79 -21.33 5.66
C ALA A 88 1.08 -22.45 6.41
N THR A 89 1.55 -23.68 6.24
CA THR A 89 1.15 -24.81 7.08
C THR A 89 2.07 -24.87 8.31
N ILE A 90 1.52 -24.60 9.48
CA ILE A 90 2.26 -24.57 10.75
C ILE A 90 1.59 -25.57 11.70
N ASN A 91 2.34 -26.57 12.16
CA ASN A 91 1.85 -27.66 13.02
C ASN A 91 0.60 -28.36 12.43
N GLY A 92 0.63 -28.63 11.11
CA GLY A 92 -0.47 -29.28 10.39
C GLY A 92 -1.70 -28.41 10.13
N LYS A 93 -1.68 -27.11 10.51
CA LYS A 93 -2.80 -26.18 10.27
C LYS A 93 -2.42 -25.14 9.23
N GLU A 94 -3.33 -24.88 8.30
CA GLU A 94 -3.19 -23.74 7.38
C GLU A 94 -3.45 -22.43 8.11
N ILE A 95 -2.49 -21.53 8.03
CA ILE A 95 -2.54 -20.22 8.67
C ILE A 95 -2.33 -19.16 7.59
N VAL A 96 -3.24 -18.19 7.54
CA VAL A 96 -3.16 -17.06 6.61
C VAL A 96 -3.17 -15.75 7.38
N ARG A 97 -2.30 -14.81 7.02
CA ARG A 97 -2.25 -13.46 7.61
C ARG A 97 -2.05 -12.40 6.53
N SER A 98 -2.67 -11.24 6.75
CA SER A 98 -2.57 -10.08 5.86
C SER A 98 -1.30 -9.28 6.12
N TYR A 99 -0.65 -8.82 5.06
CA TYR A 99 0.50 -7.93 5.09
C TYR A 99 0.37 -6.89 3.98
N THR A 100 0.65 -5.63 4.30
CA THR A 100 0.73 -4.57 3.29
C THR A 100 2.19 -4.30 2.97
N PRO A 101 2.63 -4.49 1.71
CA PRO A 101 3.95 -4.06 1.27
C PRO A 101 4.16 -2.56 1.49
N ILE A 102 5.36 -2.19 1.91
CA ILE A 102 5.79 -0.79 2.05
C ILE A 102 6.45 -0.25 0.78
N SER A 103 6.72 -1.13 -0.19
CA SER A 103 7.19 -0.76 -1.53
C SER A 103 6.05 -0.34 -2.45
N THR A 104 6.33 0.54 -3.41
CA THR A 104 5.38 0.97 -4.46
C THR A 104 5.62 0.26 -5.79
N ASP A 105 4.61 0.27 -6.68
CA ASP A 105 4.65 -0.42 -7.99
C ASP A 105 5.71 0.14 -8.97
N ASP A 106 6.31 1.29 -8.67
CA ASP A 106 7.48 1.85 -9.37
C ASP A 106 8.80 1.13 -9.00
N GLN A 107 8.83 0.38 -7.90
CA GLN A 107 9.96 -0.45 -7.50
C GLN A 107 9.86 -1.82 -8.18
N LEU A 108 10.48 -1.93 -9.35
CA LEU A 108 10.42 -3.14 -10.16
C LEU A 108 11.27 -4.28 -9.58
N GLY A 109 10.85 -5.51 -9.87
CA GLY A 109 11.59 -6.73 -9.59
C GLY A 109 11.50 -7.24 -8.15
N HIS A 110 10.90 -6.48 -7.22
CA HIS A 110 10.76 -6.89 -5.83
C HIS A 110 9.58 -6.20 -5.13
N PHE A 111 9.28 -6.66 -3.92
CA PHE A 111 8.46 -5.93 -2.96
C PHE A 111 8.99 -6.11 -1.53
N ASP A 112 8.70 -5.13 -0.68
CA ASP A 112 9.24 -5.06 0.68
C ASP A 112 8.13 -5.20 1.72
N LEU A 113 8.31 -6.13 2.66
CA LEU A 113 7.43 -6.32 3.81
C LEU A 113 8.14 -5.90 5.11
N LEU A 114 7.59 -4.91 5.80
CA LEU A 114 8.03 -4.55 7.15
C LEU A 114 7.32 -5.41 8.19
N ILE A 115 8.04 -6.33 8.80
CA ILE A 115 7.45 -7.33 9.70
C ILE A 115 8.10 -7.24 11.08
N LYS A 116 7.25 -7.10 12.11
CA LYS A 116 7.61 -7.31 13.51
C LYS A 116 7.41 -8.79 13.86
N THR A 117 8.47 -9.47 14.30
CA THR A 117 8.42 -10.86 14.76
C THR A 117 7.99 -10.88 16.22
N TYR A 118 6.94 -11.66 16.51
CA TYR A 118 6.40 -11.81 17.86
C TYR A 118 6.72 -13.19 18.40
N GLU A 119 6.99 -13.30 19.70
CA GLU A 119 7.29 -14.58 20.35
C GLU A 119 6.13 -15.58 20.26
N ASN A 120 4.88 -15.12 20.20
CA ASN A 120 3.73 -15.99 19.96
C ASN A 120 3.14 -15.83 18.56
N GLY A 121 3.93 -15.24 17.63
CA GLY A 121 3.51 -15.01 16.26
C GLY A 121 3.67 -16.25 15.38
N ASN A 122 2.64 -16.57 14.59
CA ASN A 122 2.70 -17.70 13.66
C ASN A 122 3.44 -17.30 12.37
N ILE A 123 2.78 -16.52 11.50
CA ILE A 123 3.36 -16.12 10.21
C ILE A 123 4.57 -15.19 10.39
N SER A 124 4.58 -14.30 11.38
CA SER A 124 5.74 -13.43 11.60
C SER A 124 7.01 -14.18 12.02
N LYS A 125 6.89 -15.30 12.74
CA LYS A 125 8.01 -16.22 12.97
C LYS A 125 8.36 -17.00 11.72
N HIS A 126 7.36 -17.52 11.01
CA HIS A 126 7.56 -18.27 9.78
C HIS A 126 8.37 -17.48 8.75
N VAL A 127 8.05 -16.19 8.55
CA VAL A 127 8.83 -15.30 7.69
C VAL A 127 10.17 -14.95 8.34
N GLY A 128 10.18 -14.69 9.64
CA GLY A 128 11.39 -14.30 10.36
C GLY A 128 12.50 -15.35 10.38
N SER A 129 12.14 -16.63 10.30
CA SER A 129 13.07 -17.77 10.23
C SER A 129 13.60 -18.06 8.83
N LYS A 130 13.12 -17.37 7.79
CA LYS A 130 13.56 -17.62 6.42
C LYS A 130 14.99 -17.16 6.19
N ASN A 131 15.75 -17.98 5.48
CA ASN A 131 17.05 -17.65 4.92
C ASN A 131 16.90 -17.06 3.52
N ILE A 132 17.91 -16.33 3.06
CA ILE A 132 17.95 -15.83 1.68
C ILE A 132 17.85 -17.02 0.71
N GLY A 133 17.02 -16.86 -0.33
CA GLY A 133 16.69 -17.90 -1.31
C GLY A 133 15.47 -18.75 -0.94
N GLU A 134 15.04 -18.76 0.33
CA GLU A 134 13.83 -19.46 0.73
C GLU A 134 12.57 -18.67 0.36
N HIS A 135 11.46 -19.37 0.19
CA HIS A 135 10.22 -18.78 -0.31
C HIS A 135 9.15 -18.64 0.77
N ILE A 136 8.25 -17.70 0.52
CA ILE A 136 6.93 -17.61 1.18
C ILE A 136 5.82 -17.77 0.13
N ASP A 137 4.68 -18.29 0.56
CA ASP A 137 3.49 -18.43 -0.28
C ASP A 137 2.57 -17.21 -0.10
N ILE A 138 2.29 -16.50 -1.20
CA ILE A 138 1.48 -15.29 -1.22
C ILE A 138 0.34 -15.39 -2.24
N ARG A 139 -0.84 -14.90 -1.88
CA ARG A 139 -1.92 -14.56 -2.83
C ARG A 139 -2.39 -13.13 -2.65
N GLY A 140 -2.95 -12.54 -3.69
CA GLY A 140 -3.48 -11.18 -3.65
C GLY A 140 -3.82 -10.64 -5.04
N PRO A 141 -4.27 -9.38 -5.14
CA PRO A 141 -4.55 -8.50 -4.02
C PRO A 141 -5.80 -8.91 -3.23
N LYS A 142 -5.89 -8.48 -1.97
CA LYS A 142 -7.04 -8.65 -1.07
C LYS A 142 -7.38 -7.33 -0.37
N GLY A 143 -8.60 -7.22 0.14
CA GLY A 143 -9.10 -6.03 0.84
C GLY A 143 -10.09 -5.21 0.00
N PHE A 144 -10.91 -4.43 0.69
CA PHE A 144 -12.02 -3.67 0.08
C PHE A 144 -11.70 -2.20 -0.19
N PHE A 145 -10.56 -1.70 0.29
CA PHE A 145 -10.15 -0.31 0.06
C PHE A 145 -9.32 -0.21 -1.20
N THR A 146 -9.68 0.73 -2.09
CA THR A 146 -8.87 1.12 -3.22
C THR A 146 -8.84 2.63 -3.28
N TYR A 147 -7.65 3.21 -3.08
CA TYR A 147 -7.43 4.64 -3.16
C TYR A 147 -7.39 5.11 -4.62
N THR A 148 -8.02 6.26 -4.89
CA THR A 148 -7.83 7.02 -6.13
C THR A 148 -7.52 8.49 -5.80
N PRO A 149 -6.71 9.18 -6.62
CA PRO A 149 -6.31 10.55 -6.34
C PRO A 149 -7.50 11.48 -6.07
N ASN A 150 -7.41 12.30 -5.02
CA ASN A 150 -8.44 13.26 -4.62
C ASN A 150 -9.81 12.64 -4.26
N MET A 151 -9.88 11.35 -3.91
CA MET A 151 -11.18 10.70 -3.57
C MET A 151 -11.89 11.33 -2.36
N VAL A 152 -11.14 11.98 -1.47
CA VAL A 152 -11.61 12.77 -0.33
C VAL A 152 -10.72 14.00 -0.17
N LYS A 153 -11.20 15.03 0.53
CA LYS A 153 -10.34 16.19 0.82
C LYS A 153 -9.32 15.89 1.89
N SER A 154 -9.68 15.07 2.89
CA SER A 154 -8.73 14.71 3.93
C SER A 154 -8.90 13.30 4.50
N PHE A 155 -7.78 12.76 4.97
CA PHE A 155 -7.75 11.57 5.80
C PHE A 155 -7.28 11.92 7.22
N GLY A 156 -8.06 11.48 8.20
CA GLY A 156 -7.53 11.15 9.51
C GLY A 156 -7.02 9.70 9.49
N MET A 157 -5.83 9.45 9.99
CA MET A 157 -5.27 8.10 10.09
C MET A 157 -4.87 7.83 11.53
N ILE A 158 -5.22 6.65 12.05
CA ILE A 158 -4.73 6.18 13.36
C ILE A 158 -4.07 4.82 13.17
N ALA A 159 -2.77 4.78 13.40
CA ALA A 159 -1.96 3.57 13.29
C ALA A 159 -1.43 3.14 14.66
N GLY A 160 -1.35 1.82 14.88
CA GLY A 160 -0.67 1.23 16.04
C GLY A 160 0.38 0.21 15.61
N GLY A 161 1.64 0.40 15.99
CA GLY A 161 2.72 -0.55 15.67
C GLY A 161 2.83 -0.84 14.18
N THR A 162 2.68 -2.12 13.79
CA THR A 162 2.74 -2.56 12.37
C THR A 162 1.55 -2.10 11.53
N GLY A 163 0.49 -1.54 12.15
CA GLY A 163 -0.63 -0.92 11.43
C GLY A 163 -0.23 0.31 10.60
N ILE A 164 1.01 0.76 10.69
CA ILE A 164 1.54 1.83 9.84
C ILE A 164 1.63 1.45 8.37
N ALA A 165 1.81 0.16 8.03
CA ALA A 165 2.05 -0.27 6.65
C ALA A 165 0.94 0.15 5.65
N PRO A 166 -0.37 -0.10 5.91
CA PRO A 166 -1.43 0.41 5.03
C PRO A 166 -1.49 1.94 4.97
N MET A 167 -1.22 2.63 6.08
CA MET A 167 -1.18 4.10 6.09
C MET A 167 -0.03 4.62 5.23
N TYR A 168 1.16 4.05 5.39
CA TYR A 168 2.36 4.41 4.64
C TYR A 168 2.17 4.23 3.13
N GLN A 169 1.50 3.14 2.72
CA GLN A 169 1.18 2.90 1.31
C GLN A 169 0.32 4.03 0.73
N ILE A 170 -0.73 4.44 1.44
CA ILE A 170 -1.63 5.53 1.02
C ILE A 170 -0.93 6.89 1.07
N ILE A 171 -0.20 7.19 2.16
CA ILE A 171 0.58 8.41 2.32
C ILE A 171 1.58 8.57 1.16
N THR A 172 2.32 7.52 0.85
CA THR A 172 3.32 7.53 -0.23
C THR A 172 2.67 7.79 -1.58
N ALA A 173 1.54 7.14 -1.88
CA ALA A 173 0.81 7.34 -3.13
C ALA A 173 0.32 8.79 -3.29
N ILE A 174 -0.25 9.38 -2.23
CA ILE A 174 -0.73 10.76 -2.23
C ILE A 174 0.42 11.76 -2.37
N LEU A 175 1.49 11.60 -1.59
CA LEU A 175 2.58 12.58 -1.53
C LEU A 175 3.55 12.51 -2.72
N LYS A 176 3.64 11.37 -3.42
CA LYS A 176 4.37 11.25 -4.68
C LYS A 176 3.61 11.84 -5.88
N ASN A 177 2.29 12.05 -5.78
CA ASN A 177 1.48 12.59 -6.85
C ASN A 177 1.28 14.12 -6.70
N SER A 178 1.77 14.89 -7.67
CA SER A 178 1.64 16.36 -7.68
C SER A 178 0.19 16.83 -7.88
N GLU A 179 -0.62 16.04 -8.58
CA GLU A 179 -2.02 16.33 -8.90
C GLU A 179 -2.98 15.95 -7.76
N ASP A 180 -2.47 15.23 -6.76
CA ASP A 180 -3.22 14.88 -5.57
C ASP A 180 -3.13 16.00 -4.54
N LYS A 181 -4.27 16.53 -4.09
CA LYS A 181 -4.38 17.62 -3.12
C LYS A 181 -4.91 17.14 -1.77
N THR A 182 -5.09 15.83 -1.61
CA THR A 182 -5.59 15.23 -0.36
C THR A 182 -4.66 15.58 0.81
N LYS A 183 -5.25 16.02 1.92
CA LYS A 183 -4.55 16.28 3.18
C LYS A 183 -4.59 15.07 4.09
N ILE A 184 -3.51 14.78 4.80
CA ILE A 184 -3.39 13.60 5.65
C ILE A 184 -2.90 14.04 7.02
N HIS A 185 -3.62 13.62 8.06
CA HIS A 185 -3.15 13.74 9.43
C HIS A 185 -3.07 12.34 10.03
N LEU A 186 -1.92 11.99 10.58
CA LEU A 186 -1.65 10.68 11.16
C LEU A 186 -1.40 10.81 12.66
N VAL A 187 -2.17 10.09 13.47
CA VAL A 187 -1.83 9.77 14.86
C VAL A 187 -1.18 8.38 14.87
N TYR A 188 0.08 8.29 15.29
CA TYR A 188 0.83 7.04 15.27
C TYR A 188 1.27 6.62 16.68
N ALA A 189 0.73 5.50 17.16
CA ALA A 189 0.91 5.00 18.51
C ALA A 189 1.85 3.78 18.58
N ASN A 190 2.82 3.85 19.49
CA ASN A 190 3.79 2.79 19.75
C ASN A 190 4.05 2.67 21.27
N VAL A 191 4.72 1.58 21.71
CA VAL A 191 5.06 1.41 23.13
C VAL A 191 6.21 2.35 23.49
N THR A 192 7.36 2.17 22.86
CA THR A 192 8.55 3.03 23.05
C THR A 192 8.90 3.81 21.78
N GLU A 193 9.79 4.80 21.87
CA GLU A 193 10.30 5.52 20.69
C GLU A 193 11.00 4.59 19.69
N THR A 194 11.72 3.58 20.17
CA THR A 194 12.42 2.61 19.31
C THR A 194 11.49 1.65 18.56
N ASP A 195 10.21 1.61 18.95
CA ASP A 195 9.19 0.85 18.25
C ASP A 195 8.56 1.60 17.07
N ILE A 196 8.89 2.90 16.87
CA ILE A 196 8.32 3.71 15.78
C ILE A 196 8.93 3.27 14.45
N LEU A 197 8.15 2.49 13.70
CA LEU A 197 8.53 1.98 12.39
C LEU A 197 8.41 3.08 11.33
N LEU A 198 9.36 3.13 10.38
CA LEU A 198 9.39 4.13 9.30
C LEU A 198 9.45 5.58 9.79
N LYS A 199 10.00 5.82 11.00
CA LYS A 199 10.02 7.16 11.60
C LYS A 199 10.70 8.18 10.70
N LYS A 200 11.88 7.85 10.18
CA LYS A 200 12.67 8.74 9.32
C LYS A 200 11.91 9.09 8.04
N GLU A 201 11.31 8.11 7.39
CA GLU A 201 10.55 8.29 6.16
C GLU A 201 9.30 9.17 6.38
N LEU A 202 8.60 8.97 7.50
CA LEU A 202 7.43 9.76 7.88
C LEU A 202 7.82 11.20 8.26
N ASP A 203 8.87 11.39 9.04
CA ASP A 203 9.41 12.72 9.38
C ASP A 203 9.83 13.46 8.10
N ASP A 204 10.54 12.78 7.19
CA ASP A 204 10.96 13.35 5.90
C ASP A 204 9.75 13.75 5.05
N PHE A 205 8.64 13.00 5.08
CA PHE A 205 7.40 13.41 4.42
C PHE A 205 6.77 14.64 5.07
N ALA A 206 6.72 14.69 6.40
CA ALA A 206 6.13 15.82 7.12
C ALA A 206 6.93 17.11 6.89
N LEU A 207 8.26 17.01 6.83
CA LEU A 207 9.15 18.13 6.52
C LEU A 207 8.99 18.65 5.08
N ARG A 208 8.85 17.74 4.10
CA ARG A 208 8.74 18.11 2.68
C ARG A 208 7.34 18.56 2.27
N HIS A 209 6.30 18.14 3.00
CA HIS A 209 4.90 18.41 2.67
C HIS A 209 4.11 18.97 3.87
N PRO A 210 4.57 20.04 4.54
CA PRO A 210 3.98 20.51 5.79
C PRO A 210 2.52 20.95 5.67
N ASP A 211 2.10 21.39 4.47
CA ASP A 211 0.71 21.80 4.19
C ASP A 211 -0.24 20.63 3.90
N ARG A 212 0.30 19.44 3.61
CA ARG A 212 -0.49 18.26 3.22
C ARG A 212 -0.34 17.08 4.17
N PHE A 213 0.74 16.96 4.91
CA PHE A 213 0.96 15.84 5.82
C PHE A 213 1.38 16.32 7.21
N LYS A 214 0.57 15.94 8.20
CA LYS A 214 0.86 16.15 9.62
C LYS A 214 0.91 14.81 10.33
N ILE A 215 1.86 14.66 11.24
CA ILE A 215 2.01 13.46 12.06
C ILE A 215 2.10 13.85 13.53
N HIS A 216 1.40 13.10 14.38
CA HIS A 216 1.48 13.20 15.82
C HIS A 216 1.78 11.83 16.42
N TYR A 217 2.84 11.75 17.21
CA TYR A 217 3.27 10.50 17.81
C TYR A 217 2.72 10.34 19.24
N VAL A 218 2.35 9.12 19.59
CA VAL A 218 1.85 8.75 20.93
C VAL A 218 2.65 7.56 21.44
N LEU A 219 3.23 7.68 22.64
CA LEU A 219 4.04 6.62 23.25
C LEU A 219 3.47 6.20 24.60
N ASN A 220 3.43 4.89 24.88
CA ASN A 220 3.13 4.42 26.23
C ASN A 220 4.27 4.76 27.20
N GLU A 221 5.50 4.52 26.76
CA GLU A 221 6.74 4.70 27.50
C GLU A 221 7.61 5.72 26.76
N ALA A 222 7.47 6.98 27.15
CA ALA A 222 8.14 8.10 26.49
C ALA A 222 9.49 8.44 27.15
N PRO A 223 10.54 8.75 26.36
CA PRO A 223 11.80 9.23 26.91
C PRO A 223 11.66 10.65 27.48
N ALA A 224 12.62 11.06 28.30
CA ALA A 224 12.69 12.43 28.80
C ALA A 224 12.73 13.45 27.64
N GLY A 225 11.91 14.50 27.73
CA GLY A 225 11.83 15.54 26.70
C GLY A 225 10.93 15.22 25.49
N TRP A 226 10.23 14.08 25.50
CA TRP A 226 9.24 13.72 24.47
C TRP A 226 8.22 14.83 24.23
N LYS A 227 7.97 15.13 22.94
CA LYS A 227 7.06 16.21 22.51
C LYS A 227 5.70 15.72 22.05
N GLY A 228 5.54 14.41 21.84
CA GLY A 228 4.26 13.80 21.50
C GLY A 228 3.40 13.54 22.73
N SER A 229 2.27 12.87 22.53
CA SER A 229 1.42 12.45 23.66
C SER A 229 1.97 11.21 24.35
N ILE A 230 1.60 11.03 25.62
CA ILE A 230 1.99 9.90 26.45
C ILE A 230 0.73 9.10 26.82
N GLY A 231 0.82 7.76 26.80
CA GLY A 231 -0.26 6.85 27.12
C GLY A 231 -0.93 6.25 25.88
N PHE A 232 -2.24 6.06 25.95
CA PHE A 232 -3.04 5.58 24.82
C PHE A 232 -3.59 6.75 24.00
N VAL A 233 -4.00 6.47 22.76
CA VAL A 233 -4.76 7.44 21.96
C VAL A 233 -6.10 7.69 22.66
N THR A 234 -6.44 8.95 22.89
CA THR A 234 -7.67 9.39 23.55
C THR A 234 -8.55 10.21 22.60
N PRO A 235 -9.84 10.42 22.90
CA PRO A 235 -10.70 11.31 22.11
C PRO A 235 -10.12 12.71 21.95
N GLU A 236 -9.47 13.25 22.97
CA GLU A 236 -8.86 14.58 22.95
C GLU A 236 -7.68 14.65 21.97
N ILE A 237 -6.87 13.58 21.91
CA ILE A 237 -5.79 13.47 20.92
C ILE A 237 -6.36 13.42 19.50
N ILE A 238 -7.42 12.62 19.28
CA ILE A 238 -8.08 12.53 17.97
C ILE A 238 -8.63 13.91 17.58
N ASP A 239 -9.35 14.56 18.48
CA ASP A 239 -9.99 15.86 18.25
C ASP A 239 -8.97 16.97 17.96
N THR A 240 -7.81 16.93 18.62
CA THR A 240 -6.74 17.93 18.45
C THR A 240 -5.95 17.73 17.17
N HIS A 241 -5.61 16.48 16.83
CA HIS A 241 -4.60 16.19 15.80
C HIS A 241 -5.19 15.72 14.46
N LEU A 242 -6.43 15.21 14.42
CA LEU A 242 -7.07 14.77 13.18
C LEU A 242 -8.09 15.79 12.65
N PRO A 243 -8.47 15.71 11.35
CA PRO A 243 -9.54 16.54 10.80
C PRO A 243 -10.87 16.16 11.44
N LYS A 244 -11.77 17.15 11.58
CA LYS A 244 -13.11 16.94 12.13
C LYS A 244 -13.96 16.09 11.18
N ALA A 245 -14.92 15.37 11.74
CA ALA A 245 -15.88 14.60 10.96
C ALA A 245 -16.62 15.50 9.95
N SER A 246 -16.65 15.07 8.69
CA SER A 246 -17.36 15.72 7.60
C SER A 246 -17.51 14.74 6.43
N ASN A 247 -18.39 15.05 5.47
CA ASN A 247 -18.60 14.22 4.28
C ASN A 247 -17.37 14.19 3.34
N GLU A 248 -16.37 15.03 3.59
CA GLU A 248 -15.13 15.13 2.80
C GLU A 248 -13.91 14.55 3.54
N THR A 249 -14.14 13.90 4.70
CA THR A 249 -13.10 13.35 5.57
C THR A 249 -13.36 11.90 5.88
N ASN A 250 -12.39 11.05 5.59
CA ASN A 250 -12.40 9.64 6.00
C ASN A 250 -11.40 9.39 7.13
N LEU A 251 -11.76 8.51 8.05
CA LEU A 251 -10.93 8.02 9.15
C LEU A 251 -10.46 6.60 8.85
N LEU A 252 -9.15 6.41 8.74
CA LEU A 252 -8.51 5.13 8.49
C LEU A 252 -7.87 4.58 9.77
N LEU A 253 -8.18 3.34 10.13
CA LEU A 253 -7.71 2.72 11.37
C LEU A 253 -6.98 1.41 11.07
N CYS A 254 -5.78 1.22 11.66
CA CYS A 254 -5.09 -0.08 11.64
C CYS A 254 -4.17 -0.25 12.84
N GLY A 255 -4.29 -1.37 13.56
CA GLY A 255 -3.57 -1.59 14.81
C GLY A 255 -4.14 -2.74 15.63
N PRO A 256 -3.67 -2.94 16.88
CA PRO A 256 -4.14 -4.02 17.75
C PRO A 256 -5.66 -3.95 18.00
N PRO A 257 -6.37 -5.10 18.08
CA PRO A 257 -7.83 -5.11 18.24
C PRO A 257 -8.38 -4.25 19.40
N PRO A 258 -7.77 -4.21 20.60
CA PRO A 258 -8.23 -3.34 21.68
C PRO A 258 -8.18 -1.85 21.31
N MET A 259 -7.10 -1.43 20.65
CA MET A 259 -6.94 -0.06 20.16
C MET A 259 -8.02 0.26 19.13
N ILE A 260 -8.23 -0.60 18.14
CA ILE A 260 -9.25 -0.38 17.10
C ILE A 260 -10.66 -0.29 17.68
N SER A 261 -10.98 -1.13 18.67
CA SER A 261 -12.27 -1.06 19.38
C SER A 261 -12.47 0.29 20.06
N ALA A 262 -11.45 0.77 20.79
CA ALA A 262 -11.49 2.06 21.46
C ALA A 262 -11.59 3.24 20.47
N MET A 263 -10.82 3.21 19.38
CA MET A 263 -10.81 4.29 18.38
C MET A 263 -12.13 4.41 17.63
N LYS A 264 -12.77 3.28 17.28
CA LYS A 264 -14.13 3.32 16.70
C LYS A 264 -15.13 3.98 17.64
N LYS A 265 -15.08 3.67 18.94
CA LYS A 265 -15.98 4.26 19.95
C LYS A 265 -15.72 5.77 20.10
N ALA A 266 -14.45 6.16 20.19
CA ALA A 266 -14.05 7.57 20.31
C ALA A 266 -14.47 8.39 19.08
N ALA A 267 -14.24 7.87 17.87
CA ALA A 267 -14.61 8.54 16.62
C ALA A 267 -16.12 8.83 16.52
N VAL A 268 -16.98 7.90 16.96
CA VAL A 268 -18.43 8.13 16.98
C VAL A 268 -18.80 9.29 17.93
N GLY A 269 -18.14 9.38 19.09
CA GLY A 269 -18.33 10.51 20.01
C GLY A 269 -17.89 11.86 19.43
N LEU A 270 -17.01 11.84 18.43
CA LEU A 270 -16.50 13.02 17.71
C LEU A 270 -17.24 13.31 16.40
N GLY A 271 -18.39 12.65 16.17
CA GLY A 271 -19.28 12.92 15.04
C GLY A 271 -19.01 12.11 13.78
N PHE A 272 -18.09 11.14 13.80
CA PHE A 272 -17.92 10.21 12.68
C PHE A 272 -19.06 9.18 12.63
N GLU A 273 -19.44 8.78 11.43
CA GLU A 273 -20.40 7.72 11.19
C GLU A 273 -19.92 6.40 11.78
N LYS A 274 -20.84 5.67 12.41
CA LYS A 274 -20.53 4.40 13.06
C LYS A 274 -19.97 3.40 12.05
N ALA A 275 -18.77 2.92 12.32
CA ALA A 275 -18.13 1.87 11.53
C ALA A 275 -19.00 0.60 11.45
N LYS A 276 -19.07 0.01 10.26
CA LYS A 276 -19.71 -1.28 10.03
C LYS A 276 -18.84 -2.44 10.58
N PRO A 277 -19.41 -3.64 10.81
CA PRO A 277 -18.62 -4.80 11.24
C PRO A 277 -17.49 -5.17 10.26
N VAL A 278 -17.76 -5.01 8.97
CA VAL A 278 -16.79 -5.16 7.88
C VAL A 278 -16.78 -3.85 7.11
N SER A 279 -15.61 -3.20 7.06
CA SER A 279 -15.45 -1.95 6.34
C SER A 279 -15.59 -2.15 4.83
N LYS A 280 -16.33 -1.25 4.18
CA LYS A 280 -16.50 -1.19 2.74
C LYS A 280 -16.00 0.14 2.21
N LEU A 281 -15.66 0.17 0.92
CA LEU A 281 -15.35 1.42 0.24
C LEU A 281 -16.55 2.37 0.36
N GLY A 282 -16.27 3.63 0.76
CA GLY A 282 -17.29 4.65 1.01
C GLY A 282 -17.72 4.78 2.48
N ASP A 283 -17.33 3.86 3.36
CA ASP A 283 -17.52 4.05 4.81
C ASP A 283 -16.62 5.21 5.30
N GLN A 284 -17.17 6.12 6.11
CA GLN A 284 -16.40 7.23 6.67
C GLN A 284 -15.29 6.74 7.61
N ILE A 285 -15.54 5.66 8.36
CA ILE A 285 -14.51 4.94 9.14
C ILE A 285 -14.18 3.63 8.44
N PHE A 286 -12.94 3.49 7.98
CA PHE A 286 -12.42 2.25 7.38
C PHE A 286 -11.37 1.62 8.28
N VAL A 287 -11.57 0.35 8.64
CA VAL A 287 -10.61 -0.45 9.39
C VAL A 287 -9.94 -1.44 8.44
N PHE A 288 -8.60 -1.41 8.40
CA PHE A 288 -7.79 -2.37 7.63
C PHE A 288 -7.63 -3.71 8.35
#